data_AF-A0A352VCX8-F1
#
_entry.id   AF-A0A352VCX8-F1
#
_cell.length_a   1.000
_cell.length_b   1.000
_cell.length_c   1.000
_cell.angle_alpha   90.00
_cell.angle_beta   90.00
_cell.angle_gamma   90.00
#
_symmetry.space_group_name_H-M   'P 1'
#
loop_
_entity.id
_entity.type
_entity.pdbx_description
1 polymer ?
#
loop_
_entity_poly.entity_id
_entity_poly.type
_entity_poly.pdbx_seq_one_letter_code
_entity_poly.pdbx_strand_id
1 'polypeptide(L)'
;MGTRGVYGFYKDNVDKLTYNHSDSYPSWLGKEIVNFVKSTSIEELNQIFDKIILVDEDDEPTAEQIKDCEEFTNLGVSNQSIYDWYCLLREAQGNLSAYKSDLRYMIDGKDFIKDSLFCEWGYVINLTSNILEIYKGCQRKRNSKNNRYRDDTPHVTQPYFSTDFSGKTKKISKKEFYSCEIIQTFPLDNIPDNWLEIL
;
A
#
# COMPACT_ATOMS: atom_id res chain seq x y z
N MET A 1 5.69 -4.47 -16.39
CA MET A 1 4.52 -4.00 -15.62
C MET A 1 4.63 -4.62 -14.25
N GLY A 2 4.92 -3.83 -13.22
CA GLY A 2 4.91 -4.28 -11.83
C GLY A 2 3.50 -4.19 -11.25
N THR A 3 3.29 -4.80 -10.08
CA THR A 3 2.02 -4.71 -9.35
C THR A 3 1.99 -3.50 -8.43
N ARG A 4 0.82 -2.89 -8.26
CA ARG A 4 0.63 -1.77 -7.33
C ARG A 4 0.01 -2.25 -6.04
N GLY A 5 0.22 -1.49 -4.98
CA GLY A 5 -0.26 -1.88 -3.66
C GLY A 5 -0.20 -0.76 -2.66
N VAL A 6 -0.48 -1.13 -1.42
CA VAL A 6 -0.46 -0.24 -0.27
C VAL A 6 0.31 -0.91 0.87
N TYR A 7 0.97 -0.13 1.70
CA TYR A 7 1.63 -0.64 2.89
C TYR A 7 1.70 0.41 3.98
N GLY A 8 1.89 -0.02 5.22
CA GLY A 8 2.07 0.88 6.34
C GLY A 8 1.56 0.29 7.63
N PHE A 9 0.96 1.13 8.46
CA PHE A 9 0.61 0.81 9.82
C PHE A 9 -0.87 1.05 10.12
N TYR A 10 -1.36 0.35 11.12
CA TYR A 10 -2.65 0.61 11.75
C TYR A 10 -2.50 0.57 13.28
N LYS A 11 -3.05 1.55 13.98
CA LYS A 11 -3.08 1.61 15.45
C LYS A 11 -4.31 2.39 15.92
N ASP A 12 -5.09 1.83 16.83
CA ASP A 12 -6.22 2.49 17.50
C ASP A 12 -7.18 3.24 16.55
N ASN A 13 -7.61 2.57 15.47
CA ASN A 13 -8.46 3.11 14.40
C ASN A 13 -7.83 4.20 13.51
N VAL A 14 -6.51 4.35 13.55
CA VAL A 14 -5.78 5.24 12.66
C VAL A 14 -4.96 4.42 11.66
N ASP A 15 -5.28 4.58 10.38
CA ASP A 15 -4.49 4.07 9.26
C ASP A 15 -3.40 5.08 8.90
N LYS A 16 -2.15 4.60 8.80
CA LYS A 16 -1.03 5.31 8.16
C LYS A 16 -0.52 4.43 7.03
N LEU A 17 -1.24 4.48 5.92
CA LEU A 17 -1.04 3.63 4.76
C LEU A 17 -0.64 4.49 3.56
N THR A 18 0.38 4.07 2.82
CA THR A 18 0.86 4.77 1.63
C THR A 18 0.87 3.86 0.42
N TYR A 19 0.72 4.49 -0.75
CA TYR A 19 0.80 3.85 -2.05
C TYR A 19 2.21 3.32 -2.35
N ASN A 20 2.27 2.20 -3.06
CA ASN A 20 3.48 1.69 -3.70
C ASN A 20 3.26 1.49 -5.20
N HIS A 21 4.14 2.07 -6.02
CA HIS A 21 4.00 2.09 -7.47
C HIS A 21 4.32 0.77 -8.17
N SER A 22 5.22 -0.05 -7.62
CA SER A 22 5.76 -1.20 -8.35
C SER A 22 6.12 -2.40 -7.48
N ASP A 23 5.90 -3.58 -8.06
CA ASP A 23 6.21 -4.92 -7.52
C ASP A 23 5.70 -5.17 -6.10
N SER A 24 4.40 -4.93 -5.90
CA SER A 24 3.73 -5.14 -4.63
C SER A 24 3.48 -6.62 -4.28
N TYR A 25 4.00 -7.57 -5.08
CA TYR A 25 3.83 -9.00 -4.81
C TYR A 25 4.44 -9.42 -3.46
N PRO A 26 3.93 -10.51 -2.85
CA PRO A 26 4.51 -11.04 -1.61
C PRO A 26 6.00 -11.36 -1.74
N SER A 27 6.45 -11.84 -2.91
CA SER A 27 7.86 -12.16 -3.15
C SER A 27 8.80 -10.95 -3.17
N TRP A 28 8.27 -9.72 -3.29
CA TRP A 28 9.06 -8.48 -3.32
C TRP A 28 8.66 -7.53 -2.20
N LEU A 29 7.65 -6.67 -2.38
CA LEU A 29 7.24 -5.73 -1.33
C LEU A 29 6.88 -6.47 -0.03
N GLY A 30 6.14 -7.57 -0.11
CA GLY A 30 5.77 -8.34 1.09
C GLY A 30 7.00 -8.85 1.86
N LYS A 31 8.04 -9.27 1.14
CA LYS A 31 9.32 -9.68 1.74
C LYS A 31 10.02 -8.52 2.42
N GLU A 32 10.06 -7.34 1.80
CA GLU A 32 10.62 -6.14 2.42
C GLU A 32 9.88 -5.76 3.71
N ILE A 33 8.54 -5.82 3.71
CA ILE A 33 7.73 -5.57 4.91
C ILE A 33 7.99 -6.61 5.99
N VAL A 34 8.05 -7.90 5.66
CA VAL A 34 8.34 -8.96 6.62
C VAL A 34 9.76 -8.81 7.21
N ASN A 35 10.75 -8.48 6.38
CA ASN A 35 12.11 -8.22 6.84
C ASN A 35 12.17 -7.01 7.78
N PHE A 36 11.45 -5.93 7.45
CA PHE A 36 11.31 -4.76 8.30
C PHE A 36 10.70 -5.12 9.65
N VAL A 37 9.58 -5.85 9.67
CA VAL A 37 8.94 -6.30 10.91
C VAL A 37 9.87 -7.18 11.75
N LYS A 38 10.54 -8.17 11.14
CA LYS A 38 11.46 -9.07 11.85
C LYS A 38 12.70 -8.36 12.43
N SER A 39 13.10 -7.22 11.87
CA SER A 39 14.29 -6.47 12.27
C SER A 39 13.98 -5.23 13.14
N THR A 40 12.73 -5.05 13.55
CA THR A 40 12.26 -3.85 14.26
C THR A 40 11.43 -4.29 15.46
N SER A 41 11.78 -3.84 16.67
CA SER A 41 11.00 -4.23 17.86
C SER A 41 9.60 -3.60 17.81
N ILE A 42 8.63 -4.18 18.52
CA ILE A 42 7.27 -3.63 18.61
C ILE A 42 7.29 -2.20 19.17
N GLU A 43 8.17 -1.92 20.12
CA GLU A 43 8.38 -0.57 20.67
C GLU A 43 8.88 0.39 19.60
N GLU A 44 9.87 0.00 18.79
CA GLU A 44 10.39 0.81 17.69
C GLU A 44 9.32 1.01 16.59
N LEU A 45 8.54 -0.02 16.24
CA LEU A 45 7.41 0.11 15.32
C LEU A 45 6.38 1.13 15.81
N ASN A 46 6.10 1.15 17.12
CA ASN A 46 5.21 2.14 17.74
C ASN A 46 5.80 3.55 17.67
N GLN A 47 7.09 3.72 17.95
CA GLN A 47 7.77 5.01 17.84
C GLN A 47 7.76 5.55 16.41
N ILE A 48 8.01 4.67 15.43
CA ILE A 48 7.91 5.00 14.00
C ILE A 48 6.48 5.45 13.67
N PHE A 49 5.48 4.68 14.09
CA PHE A 49 4.09 5.06 13.91
C PHE A 49 3.80 6.44 14.49
N ASP A 50 4.15 6.69 15.75
CA ASP A 50 3.83 7.95 16.44
C ASP A 50 4.54 9.16 15.80
N LYS A 51 5.73 8.96 15.21
CA LYS A 51 6.50 10.00 14.51
C LYS A 51 5.91 10.39 13.15
N ILE A 52 5.29 9.45 12.42
CA ILE A 52 4.79 9.70 11.06
C ILE A 52 3.68 10.76 11.08
N ILE A 53 3.80 11.75 10.21
CA ILE A 53 2.83 12.80 9.89
C ILE A 53 2.28 12.48 8.50
N LEU A 54 0.97 12.29 8.41
CA LEU A 54 0.30 12.10 7.13
C LEU A 54 0.20 13.43 6.39
N VAL A 55 0.45 13.40 5.09
CA VAL A 55 0.31 14.54 4.17
C VAL A 55 -0.63 14.17 3.04
N ASP A 56 -1.40 15.14 2.57
CA ASP A 56 -2.21 14.99 1.37
C ASP A 56 -1.30 15.13 0.14
N GLU A 57 -1.47 14.27 -0.86
CA GLU A 57 -0.69 14.32 -2.11
C GLU A 57 -0.98 15.60 -2.90
N ASP A 58 -2.20 16.13 -2.78
CA ASP A 58 -2.66 17.32 -3.52
C ASP A 58 -2.27 18.65 -2.83
N ASP A 59 -1.75 18.61 -1.61
CA ASP A 59 -1.30 19.80 -0.87
C ASP A 59 0.10 20.26 -1.32
N GLU A 60 0.37 21.57 -1.21
CA GLU A 60 1.70 22.12 -1.47
C GLU A 60 2.63 21.95 -0.25
N PRO A 61 3.81 21.33 -0.38
CA PRO A 61 4.75 21.18 0.72
C PRO A 61 5.40 22.52 1.10
N THR A 62 5.62 22.72 2.40
CA THR A 62 6.37 23.86 2.92
C THR A 62 7.87 23.74 2.65
N ALA A 63 8.60 24.85 2.72
CA ALA A 63 10.05 24.86 2.54
C ALA A 63 10.81 23.98 3.54
N GLU A 64 10.31 23.84 4.78
CA GLU A 64 10.87 22.91 5.78
C GLU A 64 10.66 21.45 5.35
N GLN A 65 9.44 21.10 4.92
CA GLN A 65 9.12 19.75 4.43
C GLN A 65 9.94 19.35 3.20
N ILE A 66 10.13 20.27 2.25
CA ILE A 66 10.97 20.03 1.08
C ILE A 66 12.40 19.70 1.51
N LYS A 67 12.95 20.45 2.46
CA LYS A 67 14.30 20.23 2.98
C LYS A 67 14.42 18.89 3.71
N ASP A 68 13.45 18.56 4.56
CA ASP A 68 13.42 17.30 5.30
C ASP A 68 13.35 16.07 4.37
N CYS A 69 12.77 16.22 3.18
CA CYS A 69 12.60 15.15 2.19
C CYS A 69 13.69 15.12 1.09
N GLU A 70 14.72 15.97 1.17
CA GLU A 70 15.71 16.14 0.10
C GLU A 70 16.37 14.80 -0.33
N GLU A 71 16.73 13.95 0.63
CA GLU A 71 17.35 12.64 0.38
C GLU A 71 16.40 11.63 -0.30
N PHE A 72 15.08 11.83 -0.20
CA PHE A 72 14.06 10.93 -0.74
C PHE A 72 13.45 11.43 -2.06
N THR A 73 13.88 12.62 -2.49
CA THR A 73 13.28 13.32 -3.63
C THR A 73 13.79 12.77 -4.96
N ASN A 74 12.87 12.51 -5.89
CA ASN A 74 13.19 12.18 -7.27
C ASN A 74 12.36 13.01 -8.25
N LEU A 75 13.02 13.95 -8.93
CA LEU A 75 12.39 14.83 -9.92
C LEU A 75 12.29 14.19 -11.32
N GLY A 76 12.72 12.94 -11.51
CA GLY A 76 12.59 12.20 -12.76
C GLY A 76 11.21 11.55 -12.97
N VAL A 77 10.25 11.78 -12.07
CA VAL A 77 8.90 11.20 -12.08
C VAL A 77 7.83 12.28 -11.93
N SER A 78 6.57 11.92 -12.17
CA SER A 78 5.40 12.78 -11.94
C SER A 78 5.55 14.18 -12.57
N ASN A 79 5.27 15.25 -11.80
CA ASN A 79 5.33 16.64 -12.24
C ASN A 79 6.74 17.24 -12.20
N GLN A 80 7.75 16.45 -11.80
CA GLN A 80 9.16 16.86 -11.80
C GLN A 80 9.39 18.14 -10.98
N SER A 81 8.71 18.24 -9.84
CA SER A 81 8.65 19.44 -9.00
C SER A 81 8.94 19.10 -7.54
N ILE A 82 9.65 19.98 -6.84
CA ILE A 82 9.81 19.91 -5.38
C ILE A 82 8.52 20.27 -4.64
N TYR A 83 7.51 20.79 -5.33
CA TYR A 83 6.18 21.07 -4.79
C TYR A 83 5.21 19.89 -5.00
N ASP A 84 5.72 18.74 -5.46
CA ASP A 84 4.95 17.51 -5.67
C ASP A 84 5.35 16.49 -4.60
N TRP A 85 4.45 16.16 -3.67
CA TRP A 85 4.71 15.18 -2.61
C TRP A 85 5.13 13.81 -3.14
N TYR A 86 4.58 13.40 -4.29
CA TYR A 86 4.97 12.15 -4.92
C TYR A 86 6.44 12.16 -5.36
N CYS A 87 6.93 13.30 -5.85
CA CYS A 87 8.35 13.49 -6.14
C CYS A 87 9.19 13.48 -4.86
N LEU A 88 8.77 14.22 -3.82
CA LEU A 88 9.53 14.35 -2.57
C LEU A 88 9.71 13.02 -1.81
N LEU A 89 8.72 12.13 -1.86
CA LEU A 89 8.72 10.87 -1.12
C LEU A 89 8.95 9.64 -2.01
N ARG A 90 9.38 9.86 -3.26
CA ARG A 90 9.50 8.80 -4.26
C ARG A 90 10.43 7.66 -3.83
N GLU A 91 11.61 7.99 -3.34
CA GLU A 91 12.62 6.98 -2.97
C GLU A 91 12.29 6.25 -1.65
N ALA A 92 11.31 6.74 -0.89
CA ALA A 92 10.78 6.06 0.29
C ALA A 92 9.69 5.02 -0.04
N GLN A 93 9.15 5.02 -1.27
CA GLN A 93 8.11 4.07 -1.67
C GLN A 93 8.62 2.62 -1.62
N GLY A 94 7.83 1.75 -0.99
CA GLY A 94 8.16 0.35 -0.76
C GLY A 94 9.20 0.10 0.34
N ASN A 95 9.72 1.14 1.00
CA ASN A 95 10.80 1.03 1.99
C ASN A 95 10.40 1.63 3.35
N LEU A 96 9.83 0.82 4.24
CA LEU A 96 9.52 1.27 5.61
C LEU A 96 10.76 1.58 6.45
N SER A 97 11.93 1.02 6.11
CA SER A 97 13.17 1.32 6.82
C SER A 97 13.59 2.79 6.69
N ALA A 98 13.10 3.50 5.67
CA ALA A 98 13.27 4.95 5.55
C ALA A 98 12.77 5.69 6.81
N TYR A 99 11.70 5.22 7.44
CA TYR A 99 11.14 5.85 8.64
C TYR A 99 11.89 5.51 9.93
N LYS A 100 12.96 4.69 9.87
CA LYS A 100 13.94 4.59 10.96
C LYS A 100 14.88 5.79 11.02
N SER A 101 15.01 6.53 9.91
CA SER A 101 15.77 7.79 9.82
C SER A 101 14.94 8.98 10.33
N ASP A 102 15.36 10.21 10.06
CA ASP A 102 14.62 11.42 10.41
C ASP A 102 13.38 11.68 9.53
N LEU A 103 13.13 10.87 8.49
CA LEU A 103 11.91 10.96 7.69
C LEU A 103 10.65 10.80 8.56
N ARG A 104 9.76 11.79 8.45
CA ARG A 104 8.51 11.87 9.23
C ARG A 104 7.26 12.09 8.40
N TYR A 105 7.32 12.23 7.08
CA TYR A 105 6.16 12.48 6.23
C TYR A 105 5.79 11.24 5.42
N MET A 106 4.49 10.94 5.31
CA MET A 106 3.95 9.83 4.55
C MET A 106 2.67 10.28 3.83
N ILE A 107 2.56 10.01 2.53
CA ILE A 107 1.34 10.31 1.77
C ILE A 107 0.18 9.46 2.31
N ASP A 108 -0.98 10.09 2.59
CA ASP A 108 -2.19 9.39 3.00
C ASP A 108 -2.84 8.66 1.81
N GLY A 109 -2.36 7.45 1.54
CA GLY A 109 -2.82 6.58 0.46
C GLY A 109 -3.84 5.54 0.90
N LYS A 110 -4.45 5.66 2.09
CA LYS A 110 -5.26 4.59 2.70
C LYS A 110 -6.46 4.16 1.86
N ASP A 111 -7.04 5.06 1.07
CA ASP A 111 -8.22 4.74 0.25
C ASP A 111 -7.87 3.84 -0.94
N PHE A 112 -6.60 3.74 -1.34
CA PHE A 112 -6.19 2.90 -2.47
C PHE A 112 -6.54 1.42 -2.26
N ILE A 113 -6.53 0.94 -1.01
CA ILE A 113 -6.91 -0.44 -0.66
C ILE A 113 -8.37 -0.78 -1.01
N LYS A 114 -9.22 0.23 -1.21
CA LYS A 114 -10.62 0.06 -1.61
C LYS A 114 -10.77 -0.17 -3.11
N ASP A 115 -9.80 0.24 -3.93
CA ASP A 115 -9.80 0.03 -5.38
C ASP A 115 -9.02 -1.23 -5.76
N SER A 116 -9.58 -2.41 -5.48
CA SER A 116 -8.85 -3.68 -5.68
C SER A 116 -8.55 -4.03 -7.13
N LEU A 117 -9.17 -3.34 -8.10
CA LEU A 117 -8.78 -3.49 -9.49
C LEU A 117 -7.34 -2.97 -9.72
N PHE A 118 -6.95 -1.94 -8.98
CA PHE A 118 -5.63 -1.32 -9.10
C PHE A 118 -4.70 -1.62 -7.93
N CYS A 119 -5.23 -1.72 -6.70
CA CYS A 119 -4.50 -2.19 -5.54
C CYS A 119 -4.51 -3.72 -5.53
N GLU A 120 -3.40 -4.33 -5.95
CA GLU A 120 -3.30 -5.77 -6.10
C GLU A 120 -2.90 -6.47 -4.79
N TRP A 121 -2.16 -5.75 -3.93
CA TRP A 121 -1.67 -6.25 -2.64
C TRP A 121 -1.64 -5.15 -1.58
N GLY A 122 -1.86 -5.52 -0.33
CA GLY A 122 -1.77 -4.62 0.82
C GLY A 122 -1.05 -5.28 2.00
N TYR A 123 -0.21 -4.52 2.71
CA TYR A 123 0.51 -4.99 3.90
C TYR A 123 0.31 -4.02 5.06
N VAL A 124 -0.44 -4.43 6.07
CA VAL A 124 -0.78 -3.57 7.21
C VAL A 124 -0.14 -4.12 8.48
N ILE A 125 0.78 -3.37 9.06
CA ILE A 125 1.36 -3.65 10.38
C ILE A 125 0.36 -3.13 11.42
N ASN A 126 -0.50 -4.01 11.93
CA ASN A 126 -1.49 -3.68 12.93
C ASN A 126 -0.87 -3.76 14.34
N LEU A 127 -0.56 -2.59 14.90
CA LEU A 127 0.04 -2.41 16.22
C LEU A 127 -0.97 -2.49 17.37
N THR A 128 -2.27 -2.45 17.07
CA THR A 128 -3.32 -2.63 18.09
C THR A 128 -3.38 -4.09 18.55
N SER A 129 -3.30 -5.01 17.59
CA SER A 129 -3.36 -6.46 17.84
C SER A 129 -2.03 -7.17 17.62
N ASN A 130 -0.95 -6.44 17.34
CA ASN A 130 0.38 -6.96 17.06
C ASN A 130 0.41 -8.08 16.00
N ILE A 131 -0.24 -7.82 14.86
CA ILE A 131 -0.22 -8.72 13.70
C ILE A 131 0.17 -7.98 12.41
N LEU A 132 0.82 -8.68 11.51
CA LEU A 132 0.93 -8.30 10.10
C LEU A 132 -0.28 -8.86 9.36
N GLU A 133 -0.97 -8.00 8.63
CA GLU A 133 -2.14 -8.35 7.81
C GLU A 133 -1.79 -8.24 6.33
N ILE A 134 -2.14 -9.26 5.57
CA ILE A 134 -1.86 -9.34 4.14
C ILE A 134 -3.18 -9.34 3.39
N TYR A 135 -3.34 -8.34 2.54
CA TYR A 135 -4.52 -8.08 1.74
C TYR A 135 -4.26 -8.41 0.26
N LYS A 136 -5.28 -8.94 -0.40
CA LYS A 136 -5.24 -9.25 -1.84
C LYS A 136 -6.34 -8.52 -2.58
N GLY A 137 -5.97 -7.96 -3.73
CA GLY A 137 -6.88 -7.26 -4.61
C GLY A 137 -7.69 -8.16 -5.54
N CYS A 138 -8.22 -7.56 -6.60
CA CYS A 138 -9.03 -8.19 -7.64
C CYS A 138 -10.26 -8.95 -7.10
N GLN A 139 -10.89 -8.42 -6.06
CA GLN A 139 -11.98 -9.10 -5.37
C GLN A 139 -13.29 -9.04 -6.16
N ARG A 140 -13.76 -10.21 -6.60
CA ARG A 140 -14.99 -10.37 -7.40
C ARG A 140 -16.25 -10.59 -6.58
N LYS A 141 -16.07 -10.94 -5.32
CA LYS A 141 -17.15 -11.18 -4.37
C LYS A 141 -17.17 -10.01 -3.40
N ARG A 142 -18.37 -9.67 -2.94
CA ARG A 142 -18.54 -8.70 -1.86
C ARG A 142 -17.70 -9.13 -0.66
N ASN A 143 -16.96 -8.19 -0.09
CA ASN A 143 -16.11 -8.44 1.07
C ASN A 143 -16.92 -8.96 2.26
N SER A 144 -16.23 -9.66 3.17
CA SER A 144 -16.80 -10.00 4.47
C SER A 144 -17.26 -8.74 5.21
N LYS A 145 -18.32 -8.85 6.03
CA LYS A 145 -18.78 -7.72 6.84
C LYS A 145 -17.72 -7.19 7.81
N ASN A 146 -16.75 -8.03 8.17
CA ASN A 146 -15.69 -7.71 9.11
C ASN A 146 -14.41 -7.20 8.43
N ASN A 147 -14.39 -7.06 7.10
CA ASN A 147 -13.25 -6.47 6.42
C ASN A 147 -13.17 -4.98 6.77
N ARG A 148 -12.05 -4.56 7.39
CA ARG A 148 -11.80 -3.17 7.81
C ARG A 148 -12.01 -2.17 6.69
N TYR A 149 -11.59 -2.51 5.47
CA TYR A 149 -11.62 -1.60 4.32
C TYR A 149 -12.79 -1.87 3.38
N ARG A 150 -13.83 -2.58 3.84
CA ARG A 150 -15.01 -2.86 3.03
C ARG A 150 -15.65 -1.56 2.54
N ASP A 151 -15.75 -1.42 1.23
CA ASP A 151 -16.67 -0.51 0.55
C ASP A 151 -17.82 -1.32 -0.06
N ASP A 152 -19.04 -0.85 0.17
CA ASP A 152 -20.23 -1.46 -0.41
C ASP A 152 -20.48 -1.04 -1.86
N THR A 153 -19.76 -0.04 -2.34
CA THR A 153 -19.76 0.44 -3.72
C THR A 153 -18.61 -0.22 -4.49
N PRO A 154 -18.87 -1.21 -5.36
CA PRO A 154 -17.81 -1.81 -6.15
C PRO A 154 -17.31 -0.86 -7.24
N HIS A 155 -16.03 -0.97 -7.59
CA HIS A 155 -15.52 -0.42 -8.85
C HIS A 155 -16.14 -1.19 -10.03
N VAL A 156 -16.76 -0.48 -10.98
CA VAL A 156 -17.42 -1.09 -12.14
C VAL A 156 -16.68 -0.73 -13.43
N THR A 157 -16.15 -1.74 -14.12
CA THR A 157 -15.48 -1.50 -15.41
C THR A 157 -16.45 -1.07 -16.49
N GLN A 158 -15.97 -0.26 -17.42
CA GLN A 158 -16.69 -0.01 -18.67
C GLN A 158 -16.69 -1.28 -19.55
N PRO A 159 -17.76 -1.52 -20.34
CA PRO A 159 -17.77 -2.60 -21.30
C PRO A 159 -16.80 -2.27 -22.44
N TYR A 160 -16.08 -3.27 -22.94
CA TYR A 160 -15.15 -3.08 -24.06
C TYR A 160 -15.23 -4.28 -25.03
N PHE A 161 -14.70 -4.13 -26.23
CA PHE A 161 -14.56 -5.22 -27.19
C PHE A 161 -13.14 -5.77 -27.13
N SER A 162 -13.01 -7.09 -27.01
CA SER A 162 -11.74 -7.81 -27.08
C SER A 162 -11.71 -8.58 -28.39
N THR A 163 -10.61 -8.45 -29.14
CA THR A 163 -10.35 -9.25 -30.33
C THR A 163 -9.25 -10.25 -30.03
N ASP A 164 -9.50 -11.52 -30.31
CA ASP A 164 -8.48 -12.57 -30.12
C ASP A 164 -7.48 -12.62 -31.28
N PHE A 165 -6.43 -13.42 -31.14
CA PHE A 165 -5.40 -13.58 -32.18
C PHE A 165 -5.94 -14.16 -33.50
N SER A 166 -7.15 -14.73 -33.51
CA SER A 166 -7.82 -15.20 -34.73
C SER A 166 -8.64 -14.11 -35.43
N GLY A 167 -8.66 -12.88 -34.89
CA GLY A 167 -9.45 -11.77 -35.42
C GLY A 167 -10.91 -11.76 -34.97
N LYS A 168 -11.30 -12.64 -34.03
CA LYS A 168 -12.67 -12.74 -33.55
C LYS A 168 -12.91 -11.75 -32.42
N THR A 169 -13.89 -10.87 -32.61
CA THR A 169 -14.24 -9.82 -31.64
C THR A 169 -15.39 -10.26 -30.73
N LYS A 170 -15.24 -10.04 -29.42
CA LYS A 170 -16.25 -10.32 -28.40
C LYS A 170 -16.45 -9.12 -27.49
N LYS A 171 -17.71 -8.78 -27.21
CA LYS A 171 -18.05 -7.80 -26.17
C LYS A 171 -17.80 -8.40 -24.79
N ILE A 172 -16.98 -7.72 -23.99
CA ILE A 172 -16.77 -8.01 -22.58
C ILE A 172 -17.74 -7.14 -21.78
N SER A 173 -18.55 -7.80 -20.94
CA SER A 173 -19.49 -7.11 -20.06
C SER A 173 -18.74 -6.30 -19.00
N LYS A 174 -19.47 -5.37 -18.37
CA LYS A 174 -19.03 -4.73 -17.14
C LYS A 174 -18.68 -5.78 -16.09
N LYS A 175 -17.72 -5.47 -15.26
CA LYS A 175 -17.27 -6.32 -14.16
C LYS A 175 -17.16 -5.47 -12.90
N GLU A 176 -17.55 -6.06 -11.78
CA GLU A 176 -17.47 -5.45 -10.46
C GLU A 176 -16.20 -5.92 -9.74
N PHE A 177 -15.59 -5.01 -8.99
CA PHE A 177 -14.47 -5.26 -8.10
C PHE A 177 -14.74 -4.58 -6.75
N TYR A 178 -14.71 -5.36 -5.68
CA TYR A 178 -14.87 -4.87 -4.30
C TYR A 178 -13.50 -4.56 -3.70
N SER A 179 -13.42 -4.03 -2.48
CA SER A 179 -12.16 -3.68 -1.81
C SER A 179 -11.22 -4.87 -1.62
N CYS A 180 -9.93 -4.64 -1.35
CA CYS A 180 -9.00 -5.72 -1.04
C CYS A 180 -9.49 -6.52 0.19
N GLU A 181 -9.33 -7.84 0.15
CA GLU A 181 -9.71 -8.74 1.26
C GLU A 181 -8.46 -9.24 1.96
N ILE A 182 -8.49 -9.31 3.29
CA ILE A 182 -7.46 -9.97 4.07
C ILE A 182 -7.43 -11.46 3.70
N ILE A 183 -6.25 -11.97 3.36
CA ILE A 183 -6.06 -13.38 3.01
C ILE A 183 -5.25 -14.14 4.06
N GLN A 184 -4.42 -13.43 4.82
CA GLN A 184 -3.57 -14.04 5.82
C GLN A 184 -3.11 -13.03 6.87
N THR A 185 -2.84 -13.52 8.07
CA THR A 185 -2.25 -12.77 9.18
C THR A 185 -1.11 -13.52 9.84
N PHE A 186 -0.12 -12.81 10.34
CA PHE A 186 0.95 -13.37 11.17
C PHE A 186 1.16 -12.52 12.43
N PRO A 187 1.42 -13.11 13.62
CA PRO A 187 1.90 -12.35 14.77
C PRO A 187 3.21 -11.62 14.43
N LEU A 188 3.36 -10.35 14.82
CA LEU A 188 4.56 -9.57 14.50
C LEU A 188 5.84 -10.17 15.10
N ASP A 189 5.73 -10.79 16.26
CA ASP A 189 6.81 -11.44 16.99
C ASP A 189 7.09 -12.89 16.54
N ASN A 190 6.27 -13.44 15.64
CA ASN A 190 6.36 -14.84 15.23
C ASN A 190 5.91 -15.06 13.77
N ILE A 191 6.50 -14.29 12.84
CA ILE A 191 6.33 -14.53 11.40
C ILE A 191 7.22 -15.71 10.99
N PRO A 192 6.66 -16.84 10.49
CA PRO A 192 7.45 -18.00 10.10
C PRO A 192 8.40 -17.69 8.93
N ASP A 193 9.52 -18.40 8.83
CA ASP A 193 10.48 -18.17 7.74
C ASP A 193 9.92 -18.57 6.36
N ASN A 194 9.06 -19.58 6.31
CA ASN A 194 8.35 -20.02 5.13
C ASN A 194 7.00 -19.31 4.93
N TRP A 195 6.80 -18.11 5.50
CA TRP A 195 5.54 -17.35 5.42
C TRP A 195 5.02 -17.20 3.97
N LEU A 196 5.92 -17.10 2.99
CA LEU A 196 5.55 -16.95 1.58
C LEU A 196 4.88 -18.22 1.01
N GLU A 197 5.24 -19.40 1.50
CA GLU A 197 4.63 -20.68 1.09
C GLU A 197 3.26 -20.91 1.75
N ILE A 198 2.95 -20.14 2.81
CA ILE A 198 1.68 -20.21 3.53
C ILE A 198 0.60 -19.38 2.83
N LEU A 199 1.00 -18.42 1.97
CA LEU A 199 0.11 -17.53 1.20
C LEU A 199 -0.50 -18.19 -0.04
#